data_AF-A0A3D5QD16-F1
#
_entry.id   AF-A0A3D5QD16-F1
#
_cell.length_a   1.000
_cell.length_b   1.000
_cell.length_c   1.000
_cell.angle_alpha   90.00
_cell.angle_beta   90.00
_cell.angle_gamma   90.00
#
_symmetry.space_group_name_H-M   'P 1'
#
loop_
_entity.id
_entity.type
_entity.pdbx_description
1 polymer ?
#
loop_
_entity_poly.entity_id
_entity_poly.type
_entity_poly.pdbx_seq_one_letter_code
_entity_poly.pdbx_strand_id
1 'polypeptide(L)'
;RILKGEKFAGTKRRGKFLIINLANSGKMLILHFGMTGNISYRESEAKTEDEKKYSQLTIEFHNGSRLFWINKRLLGSVHLVDKVDEVVTIKEMGPDALELSENLFLKLLSKHERKNIKAFLMDQSNIAGLGNEYSNELLFQAD
;
A
#
# COMPACT_ATOMS: atom_id res chain seq x y z
N ARG A 1 -6.72 13.29 17.51
CA ARG A 1 -6.97 11.85 17.81
C ARG A 1 -8.23 11.41 17.05
N ILE A 2 -8.11 11.19 15.74
CA ILE A 2 -9.26 11.02 14.82
C ILE A 2 -9.84 9.59 14.87
N LEU A 3 -8.99 8.58 15.15
CA LEU A 3 -9.39 7.17 15.21
C LEU A 3 -9.91 6.74 16.60
N LYS A 4 -10.22 7.68 17.50
CA LYS A 4 -10.60 7.34 18.88
C LYS A 4 -11.95 6.60 18.88
N GLY A 5 -11.96 5.39 19.46
CA GLY A 5 -13.15 4.56 19.53
C GLY A 5 -13.42 3.72 18.29
N GLU A 6 -12.58 3.83 17.25
CA GLU A 6 -12.68 2.98 16.07
C GLU A 6 -12.19 1.56 16.32
N LYS A 7 -12.72 0.62 15.52
CA LYS A 7 -12.30 -0.79 15.51
C LYS A 7 -11.92 -1.19 14.09
N PHE A 8 -10.83 -1.95 13.94
CA PHE A 8 -10.48 -2.52 12.65
C PHE A 8 -11.41 -3.70 12.33
N ALA A 9 -12.08 -3.63 11.19
CA ALA A 9 -13.00 -4.67 10.71
C ALA A 9 -12.33 -5.67 9.76
N GLY A 10 -11.27 -5.25 9.07
CA GLY A 10 -10.55 -6.07 8.12
C GLY A 10 -9.56 -5.25 7.31
N THR A 11 -8.72 -5.95 6.56
CA THR A 11 -7.70 -5.35 5.70
C THR A 11 -7.85 -5.83 4.26
N LYS A 12 -7.45 -4.98 3.33
CA LYS A 12 -7.31 -5.29 1.91
C LYS A 12 -6.01 -4.68 1.38
N ARG A 13 -5.51 -5.22 0.28
CA ARG A 13 -4.39 -4.64 -0.46
C ARG A 13 -4.87 -4.22 -1.85
N ARG A 14 -4.41 -3.07 -2.31
CA ARG A 14 -4.54 -2.63 -3.71
C ARG A 14 -3.21 -2.07 -4.17
N GLY A 15 -2.57 -2.72 -5.13
CA GLY A 15 -1.19 -2.42 -5.52
C GLY A 15 -0.26 -2.39 -4.30
N LYS A 16 0.33 -1.22 -4.03
CA LYS A 16 1.25 -1.01 -2.90
C LYS A 16 0.60 -0.32 -1.69
N PHE A 17 -0.73 -0.30 -1.65
CA PHE A 17 -1.53 0.32 -0.60
C PHE A 17 -2.15 -0.75 0.29
N LEU A 18 -2.03 -0.54 1.61
CA LEU A 18 -2.78 -1.25 2.63
C LEU A 18 -4.04 -0.44 2.96
N ILE A 19 -5.20 -1.07 2.88
CA ILE A 19 -6.50 -0.48 3.19
C ILE A 19 -7.02 -1.17 4.45
N ILE A 20 -7.34 -0.39 5.48
CA ILE A 20 -7.86 -0.87 6.76
C ILE A 20 -9.27 -0.31 6.92
N ASN A 21 -10.26 -1.20 6.98
CA ASN A 21 -11.66 -0.83 7.16
C ASN A 21 -11.95 -0.56 8.63
N LEU A 22 -12.61 0.57 8.92
CA LEU A 22 -13.00 0.97 10.28
C LEU A 22 -14.48 0.67 10.50
N ALA A 23 -14.79 -0.11 11.53
CA ALA A 23 -16.11 -0.67 11.76
C ALA A 23 -17.16 0.39 12.14
N ASN A 24 -16.78 1.40 12.93
CA ASN A 24 -17.77 2.25 13.58
C ASN A 24 -18.18 3.42 12.67
N SER A 25 -17.22 4.07 12.01
CA SER A 25 -17.51 5.12 11.02
C SER A 25 -17.77 4.59 9.61
N GLY A 26 -17.38 3.35 9.31
CA GLY A 26 -17.37 2.83 7.93
C GLY A 26 -16.24 3.43 7.06
N LYS A 27 -15.40 4.30 7.60
CA LYS A 27 -14.26 4.91 6.89
C LYS A 27 -13.13 3.90 6.66
N MET A 28 -12.18 4.30 5.81
CA MET A 28 -10.98 3.52 5.52
C MET A 28 -9.73 4.32 5.85
N LEU A 29 -8.84 3.69 6.62
CA LEU A 29 -7.47 4.16 6.81
C LEU A 29 -6.58 3.49 5.77
N ILE A 30 -5.94 4.28 4.92
CA ILE A 30 -5.13 3.79 3.80
C ILE A 30 -3.67 4.21 4.00
N LEU A 31 -2.76 3.25 3.89
CA LEU A 31 -1.31 3.44 4.06
C LEU A 31 -0.57 3.07 2.77
N HIS A 32 0.25 3.99 2.26
CA HIS A 32 1.25 3.72 1.23
C HIS A 32 2.64 3.76 1.86
N PHE A 33 3.45 2.73 1.67
CA PHE A 33 4.70 2.58 2.43
C PHE A 33 5.87 3.32 1.77
N GLY A 34 5.76 3.73 0.51
CA GLY A 34 6.89 4.30 -0.21
C GLY A 34 8.06 3.30 -0.23
N MET A 35 9.30 3.80 -0.10
CA MET A 35 10.49 2.95 -0.17
C MET A 35 10.91 2.33 1.16
N THR A 36 10.68 3.03 2.29
CA THR A 36 11.21 2.64 3.61
C THR A 36 10.13 2.58 4.68
N GLY A 37 8.87 2.63 4.27
CA GLY A 37 7.74 2.51 5.17
C GLY A 37 7.73 1.14 5.80
N ASN A 38 7.36 1.07 7.08
CA ASN A 38 7.18 -0.19 7.79
C ASN A 38 6.11 -0.07 8.87
N ILE A 39 5.51 -1.20 9.25
CA ILE A 39 4.63 -1.31 10.41
C ILE A 39 5.36 -2.06 11.52
N SER A 40 5.32 -1.52 12.74
CA SER A 40 5.80 -2.19 13.96
C SER A 40 4.67 -2.30 14.97
N TYR A 41 4.36 -3.52 15.40
CA TYR A 41 3.40 -3.78 16.47
C TYR A 41 4.13 -4.10 17.78
N ARG A 42 3.70 -3.47 18.88
CA ARG A 42 4.32 -3.59 20.20
C ARG A 42 3.26 -3.80 21.26
N GLU A 43 3.47 -4.79 22.12
CA GLU A 43 2.68 -4.97 23.34
C GLU A 43 3.34 -4.29 24.56
N SER A 44 4.63 -3.97 24.46
CA SER A 44 5.38 -3.24 25.47
C SER A 44 5.29 -1.72 25.27
N GLU A 45 5.41 -0.97 26.35
CA GLU A 45 5.53 0.49 26.29
C GLU A 45 6.87 0.97 25.72
N ALA A 46 7.91 0.13 25.77
CA ALA A 46 9.24 0.48 25.32
C ALA A 46 9.29 0.61 23.79
N LYS A 47 9.61 1.83 23.31
CA LYS A 47 9.79 2.13 21.89
C LYS A 47 11.25 1.93 21.47
N THR A 48 11.45 1.40 20.27
CA THR A 48 12.76 1.42 19.60
C THR A 48 13.15 2.84 19.18
N GLU A 49 14.42 3.04 18.88
CA GLU A 49 14.90 4.33 18.37
C GLU A 49 14.24 4.72 17.03
N ASP A 50 13.98 3.74 16.17
CA ASP A 50 13.28 3.98 14.90
C ASP A 50 11.83 4.42 15.11
N GLU A 51 11.10 3.77 16.02
CA GLU A 51 9.72 4.13 16.36
C GLU A 51 9.64 5.54 16.96
N LYS A 52 10.62 5.94 17.77
CA LYS A 52 10.67 7.30 18.33
C LYS A 52 10.95 8.36 17.27
N LYS A 53 11.90 8.10 16.36
CA LYS A 53 12.40 9.10 15.40
C LYS A 53 11.56 9.21 14.14
N TYR A 54 10.97 8.11 13.69
CA TYR A 54 10.45 8.02 12.32
C TYR A 54 8.99 7.57 12.24
N SER A 55 8.33 7.30 13.38
CA SER A 55 6.88 7.03 13.39
C SER A 55 6.11 8.29 13.01
N GLN A 56 5.35 8.22 11.93
CA GLN A 56 4.48 9.32 11.46
C GLN A 56 3.01 9.08 11.81
N LEU A 57 2.65 7.83 12.17
CA LEU A 57 1.34 7.47 12.69
C LEU A 57 1.53 6.44 13.80
N THR A 58 0.90 6.68 14.95
CA THR A 58 0.84 5.74 16.07
C THR A 58 -0.61 5.48 16.41
N ILE A 59 -0.99 4.21 16.47
CA ILE A 59 -2.33 3.74 16.85
C ILE A 59 -2.17 2.99 18.16
N GLU A 60 -2.91 3.41 19.18
CA GLU A 60 -2.94 2.75 20.49
C GLU A 60 -4.26 1.99 20.61
N PHE A 61 -4.16 0.71 20.97
CA PHE A 61 -5.30 -0.18 21.16
C PHE A 61 -5.72 -0.23 22.62
N HIS A 62 -6.96 -0.69 22.86
CA HIS A 62 -7.55 -0.74 24.20
C HIS A 62 -6.79 -1.65 25.19
N ASN A 63 -6.07 -2.64 24.69
CA ASN A 63 -5.25 -3.55 25.50
C ASN A 63 -3.85 -2.97 25.82
N GLY A 64 -3.60 -1.69 25.51
CA GLY A 64 -2.32 -1.02 25.73
C GLY A 64 -1.28 -1.25 24.63
N SER A 65 -1.54 -2.14 23.67
CA SER A 65 -0.62 -2.36 22.55
C SER A 65 -0.65 -1.19 21.57
N ARG A 66 0.43 -1.05 20.79
CA ARG A 66 0.63 0.05 19.86
C ARG A 66 1.09 -0.45 18.50
N LEU A 67 0.56 0.17 17.46
CA LEU A 67 1.02 0.00 16.08
C LEU A 67 1.64 1.32 15.60
N PHE A 68 2.91 1.24 15.20
CA PHE A 68 3.68 2.35 14.66
C PHE A 68 3.81 2.19 13.16
N TRP A 69 3.46 3.22 12.40
CA TRP A 69 3.79 3.32 10.99
C TRP A 69 5.01 4.23 10.84
N ILE A 70 6.13 3.60 10.52
CA ILE A 70 7.45 4.20 10.38
C ILE A 70 7.61 4.65 8.92
N ASN A 71 8.06 5.88 8.69
CA ASN A 71 8.28 6.41 7.35
C ASN A 71 9.56 7.27 7.32
N LYS A 72 10.73 6.62 7.32
CA LYS A 72 12.04 7.28 7.49
C LYS A 72 12.35 8.33 6.44
N ARG A 73 11.93 8.10 5.19
CA ARG A 73 12.20 8.99 4.05
C ARG A 73 11.04 9.93 3.71
N LEU A 74 9.94 9.87 4.46
CA LEU A 74 8.73 10.68 4.22
C LEU A 74 8.13 10.51 2.80
N LEU A 75 8.30 9.32 2.21
CA LEU A 75 7.77 8.99 0.87
C LEU A 75 6.47 8.18 0.93
N GLY A 76 6.17 7.61 2.08
CA GLY A 76 4.86 7.01 2.34
C GLY A 76 3.77 8.06 2.55
N SER A 77 2.51 7.66 2.45
CA SER A 77 1.35 8.52 2.71
C SER A 77 0.29 7.80 3.52
N VAL A 78 -0.53 8.59 4.23
CA VAL A 78 -1.65 8.13 5.06
C VAL A 78 -2.89 8.91 4.65
N HIS A 79 -3.99 8.20 4.42
CA HIS A 79 -5.27 8.78 4.05
C HIS A 79 -6.37 8.21 4.95
N LEU A 80 -7.35 9.04 5.32
CA LEU A 80 -8.57 8.62 5.99
C LEU A 80 -9.75 9.11 5.16
N VAL A 81 -10.43 8.19 4.49
CA VAL A 81 -11.40 8.48 3.42
C VAL A 81 -12.69 7.71 3.63
N ASP A 82 -13.79 8.20 3.04
CA ASP A 82 -15.07 7.50 3.04
C ASP A 82 -15.14 6.46 1.90
N LYS A 83 -14.46 6.73 0.77
CA LYS A 83 -14.34 5.83 -0.38
C LYS A 83 -12.88 5.69 -0.83
N VAL A 84 -12.49 4.48 -1.26
CA VAL A 84 -11.12 4.21 -1.73
C VAL A 84 -10.72 5.12 -2.89
N ASP A 85 -11.64 5.41 -3.80
CA ASP A 85 -11.40 6.21 -5.00
C ASP A 85 -11.18 7.71 -4.73
N GLU A 86 -11.32 8.16 -3.49
CA GLU A 86 -10.88 9.52 -3.08
C GLU A 86 -9.36 9.64 -3.10
N VAL A 87 -8.64 8.52 -2.97
CA VAL A 87 -7.18 8.48 -3.17
C VAL A 87 -6.92 8.38 -4.67
N VAL A 88 -6.61 9.52 -5.31
CA VAL A 88 -6.39 9.65 -6.76
C VAL A 88 -5.44 8.59 -7.29
N THR A 89 -4.33 8.33 -6.58
CA THR A 89 -3.35 7.33 -6.99
C THR A 89 -3.88 5.91 -7.00
N ILE A 90 -4.90 5.58 -6.21
CA ILE A 90 -5.58 4.27 -6.26
C ILE A 90 -6.63 4.27 -7.38
N LYS A 91 -7.38 5.36 -7.53
CA LYS A 91 -8.41 5.52 -8.56
C LYS A 91 -7.84 5.34 -9.98
N GLU A 92 -6.62 5.81 -10.21
CA GLU A 92 -5.93 5.75 -11.51
C GLU A 92 -5.14 4.46 -11.74
N MET A 93 -5.16 3.50 -10.80
CA MET A 93 -4.42 2.24 -10.94
C MET A 93 -5.03 1.31 -11.99
N GLY A 94 -4.13 0.67 -12.74
CA GLY A 94 -4.46 -0.50 -13.56
C GLY A 94 -4.84 -1.71 -12.71
N PRO A 95 -5.21 -2.85 -13.32
CA PRO A 95 -5.51 -4.08 -12.59
C PRO A 95 -4.38 -4.49 -11.63
N ASP A 96 -4.75 -5.15 -10.54
CA ASP A 96 -3.77 -5.62 -9.56
C ASP A 96 -2.99 -6.81 -10.13
N ALA A 97 -1.66 -6.80 -9.98
CA ALA A 97 -0.81 -7.86 -10.50
C ALA A 97 -1.18 -9.26 -10.00
N LEU A 98 -1.70 -9.39 -8.76
CA LEU A 98 -2.11 -10.69 -8.21
C LEU A 98 -3.46 -11.19 -8.75
N GLU A 99 -4.24 -10.32 -9.38
CA GLU A 99 -5.56 -10.63 -9.94
C GLU A 99 -5.55 -10.58 -11.48
N LEU A 100 -4.38 -10.38 -12.08
CA LEU A 100 -4.21 -10.17 -13.51
C LEU A 100 -4.28 -11.50 -14.26
N SER A 101 -5.30 -11.65 -15.11
CA SER A 101 -5.37 -12.77 -16.07
C SER A 101 -4.46 -12.56 -17.28
N GLU A 102 -4.00 -13.66 -17.89
CA GLU A 102 -3.20 -13.64 -19.12
C GLU A 102 -3.89 -12.86 -20.26
N ASN A 103 -5.18 -13.13 -20.52
CA ASN A 103 -5.95 -12.43 -21.56
C ASN A 103 -5.98 -10.91 -21.32
N LEU A 104 -6.15 -10.48 -20.07
CA LEU A 104 -6.12 -9.06 -19.72
C LEU A 104 -4.72 -8.47 -19.89
N PHE A 105 -3.68 -9.20 -19.48
CA PHE A 105 -2.29 -8.79 -19.68
C PHE A 105 -1.97 -8.55 -21.16
N LEU A 106 -2.25 -9.53 -22.03
CA LEU A 106 -1.99 -9.43 -23.47
C LEU A 106 -2.76 -8.25 -24.11
N LYS A 107 -4.01 -8.04 -23.69
CA LYS A 107 -4.83 -6.90 -24.14
C LYS A 107 -4.28 -5.55 -23.70
N LEU A 108 -3.68 -5.46 -22.51
CA LEU A 108 -3.04 -4.22 -22.05
C LEU A 108 -1.72 -3.98 -22.77
N LEU A 109 -0.94 -5.05 -22.99
CA LEU A 109 0.34 -5.00 -23.68
C LEU A 109 0.18 -4.58 -25.15
N SER A 110 -0.84 -5.07 -25.85
CA SER A 110 -1.11 -4.70 -27.25
C SER A 110 -1.44 -3.22 -27.44
N LYS A 111 -1.82 -2.50 -26.37
CA LYS A 111 -2.01 -1.04 -26.41
C LYS A 111 -0.69 -0.27 -26.25
N HIS A 112 0.40 -0.96 -25.93
CA HIS A 112 1.69 -0.40 -25.55
C HIS A 112 2.87 -1.07 -26.28
N GLU A 113 2.65 -1.57 -27.50
CA GLU A 113 3.62 -2.40 -28.25
C GLU A 113 5.00 -1.74 -28.44
N ARG A 114 5.07 -0.41 -28.43
CA ARG A 114 6.32 0.36 -28.60
C ARG A 114 6.99 0.73 -27.28
N LYS A 115 6.38 0.43 -26.13
CA LYS A 115 6.91 0.77 -24.80
C LYS A 115 7.89 -0.32 -24.37
N ASN A 116 9.00 0.08 -23.76
CA ASN A 116 9.90 -0.87 -23.10
C ASN A 116 9.12 -1.70 -22.05
N ILE A 117 9.26 -3.02 -22.08
CA ILE A 117 8.45 -3.92 -21.25
C ILE A 117 8.63 -3.67 -19.75
N LYS A 118 9.85 -3.37 -19.29
CA LYS A 118 10.11 -3.03 -17.88
C LYS A 118 9.38 -1.74 -17.49
N ALA A 119 9.45 -0.72 -18.34
CA ALA A 119 8.74 0.54 -18.11
C ALA A 119 7.21 0.36 -18.13
N PHE A 120 6.70 -0.58 -18.94
CA PHE A 120 5.28 -0.96 -18.92
C PHE A 120 4.89 -1.65 -17.59
N LEU A 121 5.66 -2.65 -17.15
CA LEU A 121 5.41 -3.40 -15.90
C LEU A 121 5.50 -2.52 -14.65
N MET A 122 6.41 -1.54 -14.62
CA MET A 122 6.58 -0.64 -13.48
C MET A 122 5.49 0.43 -13.35
N ASP A 123 4.75 0.70 -14.42
CA ASP A 123 3.72 1.73 -14.47
C ASP A 123 2.45 1.27 -13.74
N GLN A 124 2.15 1.88 -12.60
CA GLN A 124 1.02 1.47 -11.76
C GLN A 124 -0.35 1.71 -12.43
N SER A 125 -0.43 2.56 -13.46
CA SER A 125 -1.65 2.75 -14.26
C SER A 125 -1.90 1.61 -15.25
N ASN A 126 -0.85 0.86 -15.62
CA ASN A 126 -0.96 -0.34 -16.44
C ASN A 126 -1.19 -1.57 -15.58
N ILE A 127 -0.31 -1.80 -14.60
CA ILE A 127 -0.37 -2.95 -13.69
C ILE A 127 0.07 -2.49 -12.29
N ALA A 128 -0.84 -2.56 -11.34
CA ALA A 128 -0.58 -2.12 -9.98
C ALA A 128 0.14 -3.21 -9.17
N GLY A 129 1.12 -2.80 -8.34
CA GLY A 129 1.80 -3.69 -7.39
C GLY A 129 3.22 -4.08 -7.81
N LEU A 130 3.54 -4.11 -9.10
CA LEU A 130 4.89 -4.45 -9.57
C LEU A 130 5.88 -3.33 -9.26
N GLY A 131 7.05 -3.72 -8.72
CA GLY A 131 8.17 -2.84 -8.38
C GLY A 131 9.39 -3.15 -9.23
N ASN A 132 10.48 -2.40 -9.02
CA ASN A 132 11.72 -2.58 -9.79
C ASN A 132 12.29 -4.00 -9.66
N GLU A 133 12.31 -4.56 -8.45
CA GLU A 133 12.84 -5.90 -8.18
C GLU A 133 12.05 -6.98 -8.91
N TYR A 134 10.75 -7.10 -8.62
CA TYR A 134 9.89 -8.08 -9.30
C TYR A 134 9.81 -7.89 -10.82
N SER A 135 9.88 -6.65 -11.33
CA SER A 135 9.90 -6.46 -12.78
C SER A 135 11.18 -7.02 -13.42
N ASN A 136 12.33 -6.94 -12.75
CA ASN A 136 13.56 -7.55 -13.23
C ASN A 136 13.47 -9.07 -13.18
N GLU A 137 13.02 -9.62 -12.04
CA GLU A 137 12.88 -11.07 -11.86
C GLU A 137 11.92 -11.67 -12.89
N LEU A 138 10.75 -11.05 -13.11
CA LEU A 138 9.78 -11.53 -14.10
C LEU A 138 10.36 -11.56 -15.51
N LEU A 139 11.13 -10.52 -15.90
CA LEU A 139 11.74 -10.46 -17.22
C LEU A 139 12.87 -11.49 -17.38
N PHE A 140 13.68 -11.67 -16.34
CA PHE A 140 14.74 -12.68 -16.34
C PHE A 140 14.19 -14.11 -16.44
N GLN A 141 13.08 -14.40 -15.76
CA GLN A 141 12.46 -15.74 -15.78
C GLN A 141 11.69 -16.05 -17.08
N ALA A 142 11.37 -15.03 -17.87
CA ALA A 142 10.60 -15.16 -19.12
C ALA A 142 11.49 -15.10 -20.38
N ASP A 143 12.81 -14.94 -20.21
CA ASP A 143 13.82 -14.95 -21.28
C ASP A 143 14.19 -16.38 -21.71
#